data_AF-A0D4W4-F1
#
_entry.id   AF-A0D4W4-F1
#
_cell.length_a   1.000
_cell.length_b   1.000
_cell.length_c   1.000
_cell.angle_alpha   90.00
_cell.angle_beta   90.00
_cell.angle_gamma   90.00
#
_symmetry.space_group_name_H-M   'P 1'
#
loop_
_entity.id
_entity.type
_entity.pdbx_description
1 polymer ?
#
loop_
_entity_poly.entity_id
_entity_poly.type
_entity_poly.pdbx_seq_one_letter_code
_entity_poly.pdbx_strand_id
1 'polypeptide(L)'
;MNINIKIQNIFLNMGKRIRTQRKGKSNSVFKAHQNQRVGSPQYRHLDYAERHGYVRGVISEIIHDPGRGAPLAKVEFNDPYKYKKQTKLFIAPEGAYTGQYIYCGAKAQLATGNVLPIGSIPEGTVVCNLEEHPGDKGALGRATGCYATIIGHSDDGAQTRVRLPSGTRKTLSSLCRATVGLISGGGRTEKPILKAGRQFHKYRRLRKVWPRVRGVAMNPVDHPHGGGNQQHIGHPSTLSRYAPPGQKVGLVAARRSGLLRGGAQLKQMDEDLAAQQAKKCIFYLLLYNIRNLQMHYSHFNEKQVIIKIKNK
;
A
#
# COMPACT_ATOMS: atom_id res chain seq x y z
N MET A 1 22.57 35.64 41.44
CA MET A 1 21.13 35.94 41.25
C MET A 1 20.64 35.97 39.80
N ASN A 2 21.45 36.37 38.80
CA ASN A 2 20.97 36.56 37.42
C ASN A 2 20.71 35.30 36.56
N ILE A 3 21.24 34.12 36.91
CA ILE A 3 21.03 32.90 36.13
C ILE A 3 19.65 32.27 36.40
N ASN A 4 19.19 32.28 37.66
CA ASN A 4 17.87 31.77 38.03
C ASN A 4 16.71 32.59 37.44
N ILE A 5 16.88 33.91 37.31
CA ILE A 5 15.88 34.79 36.68
C ILE A 5 15.80 34.52 35.16
N LYS A 6 16.94 34.28 34.50
CA LYS A 6 16.98 33.87 33.07
C LYS A 6 16.29 32.53 32.84
N ILE A 7 16.52 31.55 33.72
CA ILE A 7 15.88 30.22 33.61
C ILE A 7 14.37 30.32 33.89
N GLN A 8 13.94 31.08 34.90
CA GLN A 8 12.51 31.31 35.17
C GLN A 8 11.79 32.02 34.01
N ASN A 9 12.43 33.02 33.38
CA ASN A 9 11.86 33.71 32.21
C ASN A 9 11.78 32.82 30.95
N ILE A 10 12.68 31.85 30.77
CA ILE A 10 12.59 30.88 29.67
C ILE A 10 11.34 29.98 29.82
N PHE A 11 10.99 29.58 31.04
CA PHE A 11 9.78 28.79 31.29
C PHE A 11 8.48 29.60 31.18
N LEU A 12 8.51 30.90 31.48
CA LEU A 12 7.35 31.80 31.37
C LEU A 12 6.98 32.15 29.92
N ASN A 13 7.92 32.04 28.98
CA ASN A 13 7.71 32.39 27.57
C ASN A 13 7.37 31.21 26.63
N MET A 14 7.09 30.03 27.18
CA MET A 14 6.77 28.85 26.36
C MET A 14 5.26 28.68 26.13
N GLY A 15 4.84 28.80 24.87
CA GLY A 15 3.47 28.47 24.44
C GLY A 15 3.08 27.00 24.70
N LYS A 16 1.78 26.69 24.66
CA LYS A 16 1.31 25.31 24.91
C LYS A 16 1.67 24.39 23.75
N ARG A 17 1.90 23.11 24.09
CA ARG A 17 2.11 22.05 23.08
C ARG A 17 0.83 21.78 22.32
N ILE A 18 0.90 21.92 21.00
CA ILE A 18 -0.25 21.73 20.11
C ILE A 18 -0.69 20.28 20.01
N ARG A 19 -1.94 20.05 19.59
CA ARG A 19 -2.53 18.71 19.47
C ARG A 19 -1.70 17.74 18.61
N THR A 20 -1.08 18.21 17.53
CA THR A 20 -0.25 17.36 16.64
C THR A 20 0.98 16.82 17.36
N GLN A 21 1.69 17.65 18.13
CA GLN A 21 2.82 17.22 18.96
C GLN A 21 2.38 16.21 20.03
N ARG A 22 1.24 16.47 20.69
CA ARG A 22 0.72 15.59 21.76
C ARG A 22 0.38 14.18 21.29
N LYS A 23 0.09 13.98 19.99
CA LYS A 23 -0.23 12.65 19.43
C LYS A 23 0.95 11.67 19.42
N GLY A 24 2.18 12.16 19.47
CA GLY A 24 3.38 11.31 19.45
C GLY A 24 3.78 10.76 20.83
N LYS A 25 3.19 11.29 21.91
CA LYS A 25 3.54 10.86 23.28
C LYS A 25 2.92 9.49 23.58
N SER A 26 3.73 8.56 24.09
CA SER A 26 3.34 7.18 24.44
C SER A 26 2.26 7.15 25.53
N ASN A 27 2.46 7.91 26.61
CA ASN A 27 1.45 8.12 27.65
C ASN A 27 0.56 9.32 27.29
N SER A 28 -0.31 9.13 26.30
CA SER A 28 -1.27 10.15 25.88
C SER A 28 -2.66 9.58 25.66
N VAL A 29 -3.65 10.47 25.69
CA VAL A 29 -5.04 10.20 25.29
C VAL A 29 -5.14 9.72 23.83
N PHE A 30 -4.06 9.84 23.06
CA PHE A 30 -3.94 9.42 21.68
C PHE A 30 -3.34 8.01 21.54
N LYS A 31 -3.36 7.16 22.57
CA LYS A 31 -3.07 5.73 22.39
C LYS A 31 -4.20 5.05 21.61
N ALA A 32 -3.88 4.02 20.82
CA ALA A 32 -4.90 3.22 20.16
C ALA A 32 -5.66 2.38 21.20
N HIS A 33 -6.99 2.28 21.06
CA HIS A 33 -7.79 1.36 21.87
C HIS A 33 -7.58 -0.07 21.35
N GLN A 34 -6.93 -0.91 22.15
CA GLN A 34 -6.53 -2.27 21.75
C GLN A 34 -7.35 -3.38 22.43
N ASN A 35 -8.09 -3.07 23.50
CA ASN A 35 -8.71 -4.07 24.38
C ASN A 35 -9.67 -5.05 23.66
N GLN A 36 -10.31 -4.62 22.57
CA GLN A 36 -11.24 -5.45 21.81
C GLN A 36 -10.68 -5.92 20.47
N ARG A 37 -9.38 -5.70 20.21
CA ARG A 37 -8.74 -6.18 18.99
C ARG A 37 -8.55 -7.68 19.10
N VAL A 38 -8.95 -8.41 18.05
CA VAL A 38 -8.76 -9.86 18.00
C VAL A 38 -7.27 -10.20 17.91
N GLY A 39 -6.54 -9.48 17.06
CA GLY A 39 -5.11 -9.71 16.89
C GLY A 39 -4.53 -8.97 15.68
N SER A 40 -3.25 -9.24 15.42
CA SER A 40 -2.57 -8.73 14.24
C SER A 40 -2.75 -9.71 13.09
N PRO A 41 -3.43 -9.34 11.99
CA PRO A 41 -3.49 -10.20 10.83
C PRO A 41 -2.12 -10.22 10.15
N GLN A 42 -1.60 -11.42 9.90
CA GLN A 42 -0.27 -11.65 9.36
C GLN A 42 -0.27 -12.99 8.64
N TYR A 43 0.53 -13.10 7.56
CA TYR A 43 0.84 -14.42 7.01
C TYR A 43 1.54 -15.32 8.04
N ARG A 44 1.58 -16.61 7.72
CA ARG A 44 2.49 -17.54 8.39
C ARG A 44 3.94 -17.08 8.27
N HIS A 45 4.76 -17.62 9.16
CA HIS A 45 6.19 -17.49 9.02
C HIS A 45 6.64 -18.16 7.71
N LEU A 46 7.59 -17.56 7.02
CA LEU A 46 8.10 -18.08 5.75
C LEU A 46 9.05 -19.25 6.01
N ASP A 47 8.48 -20.43 6.17
CA ASP A 47 9.17 -21.69 6.43
C ASP A 47 9.58 -22.44 5.15
N TYR A 48 10.23 -23.59 5.33
CA TYR A 48 10.69 -24.43 4.22
C TYR A 48 9.53 -24.90 3.31
N ALA A 49 8.38 -25.21 3.92
CA ALA A 49 7.22 -25.73 3.20
C ALA A 49 6.61 -24.67 2.26
N GLU A 50 6.53 -23.41 2.69
CA GLU A 50 6.06 -22.33 1.80
C GLU A 50 7.09 -21.94 0.73
N ARG A 51 8.40 -22.06 1.01
CA ARG A 51 9.46 -21.71 0.04
C ARG A 51 9.56 -22.70 -1.11
N HIS A 52 9.44 -24.00 -0.84
CA HIS A 52 9.69 -25.05 -1.84
C HIS A 52 8.43 -25.84 -2.25
N GLY A 53 7.33 -25.68 -1.52
CA GLY A 53 6.10 -26.43 -1.73
C GLY A 53 4.87 -25.57 -1.50
N TYR A 54 3.87 -26.16 -0.85
CA TYR A 54 2.69 -25.47 -0.38
C TYR A 54 2.25 -26.04 0.97
N VAL A 55 1.59 -25.22 1.77
CA VAL A 55 0.92 -25.61 3.00
C VAL A 55 -0.56 -25.31 2.85
N ARG A 56 -1.39 -26.30 3.15
CA ARG A 56 -2.85 -26.18 3.18
C ARG A 56 -3.31 -25.74 4.56
N GLY A 57 -4.17 -24.72 4.61
CA GLY A 57 -4.92 -24.32 5.79
C GLY A 57 -6.41 -24.30 5.52
N VAL A 58 -7.22 -24.36 6.57
CA VAL A 58 -8.70 -24.27 6.50
C VAL A 58 -9.15 -22.97 7.14
N ILE A 59 -10.02 -22.23 6.47
CA ILE A 59 -10.69 -21.09 7.10
C ILE A 59 -11.71 -21.64 8.11
N SER A 60 -11.43 -21.54 9.41
CA SER A 60 -12.37 -21.98 10.43
C SER A 60 -13.51 -20.98 10.63
N GLU A 61 -13.20 -19.69 10.65
CA GLU A 61 -14.19 -18.62 10.84
C GLU A 61 -13.76 -17.32 10.15
N ILE A 62 -14.74 -16.52 9.70
CA ILE A 62 -14.53 -15.16 9.21
C ILE A 62 -15.17 -14.20 10.22
N ILE A 63 -14.35 -13.35 10.81
CA ILE A 63 -14.71 -12.54 11.99
C ILE A 63 -14.46 -11.05 11.77
N HIS A 64 -15.24 -10.22 12.46
CA HIS A 64 -15.02 -8.78 12.48
C HIS A 64 -14.02 -8.39 13.58
N ASP A 65 -12.91 -7.73 13.21
CA ASP A 65 -11.99 -7.12 14.18
C ASP A 65 -12.36 -5.65 14.44
N PRO A 66 -12.79 -5.29 15.67
CA PRO A 66 -13.19 -3.92 16.00
C PRO A 66 -12.16 -2.87 15.61
N GLY A 67 -12.53 -1.98 14.70
CA GLY A 67 -11.66 -0.92 14.19
C GLY A 67 -10.83 -1.31 12.96
N ARG A 68 -11.09 -2.47 12.34
CA ARG A 68 -10.82 -2.70 10.92
C ARG A 68 -12.12 -2.58 10.12
N GLY A 69 -11.98 -2.21 8.85
CA GLY A 69 -13.07 -2.30 7.89
C GLY A 69 -13.15 -3.69 7.27
N ALA A 70 -11.98 -4.27 6.95
CA ALA A 70 -11.87 -5.61 6.39
C ALA A 70 -12.09 -6.68 7.47
N PRO A 71 -12.89 -7.73 7.20
CA PRO A 71 -12.98 -8.89 8.06
C PRO A 71 -11.67 -9.69 8.04
N LEU A 72 -11.47 -10.47 9.10
CA LEU A 72 -10.34 -11.37 9.26
C LEU A 72 -10.78 -12.81 9.05
N ALA A 73 -9.94 -13.60 8.40
CA ALA A 73 -10.11 -15.03 8.30
C ALA A 73 -9.21 -15.71 9.35
N LYS A 74 -9.78 -16.54 10.21
CA LYS A 74 -9.02 -17.42 11.08
C LYS A 74 -8.71 -18.68 10.29
N VAL A 75 -7.43 -18.91 10.05
CA VAL A 75 -6.94 -20.02 9.23
C VAL A 75 -6.18 -20.99 10.11
N GLU A 76 -6.61 -22.24 10.10
CA GLU A 76 -5.96 -23.34 10.82
C GLU A 76 -5.05 -24.09 9.88
N PHE A 77 -3.77 -24.16 10.25
CA PHE A 77 -2.75 -24.92 9.55
C PHE A 77 -2.25 -26.06 10.44
N ASN A 78 -1.82 -27.16 9.83
CA ASN A 78 -1.02 -28.15 10.55
C ASN A 78 0.42 -27.62 10.68
N ASP A 79 1.02 -27.80 11.86
CA ASP A 79 2.42 -27.48 12.07
C ASP A 79 3.30 -28.53 11.35
N PRO A 80 4.30 -28.11 10.55
CA PRO A 80 5.14 -29.04 9.80
C PRO A 80 6.12 -29.85 10.67
N TYR A 81 6.40 -29.42 11.91
CA TYR A 81 7.40 -30.02 12.78
C TYR A 81 6.82 -30.65 14.06
N LYS A 82 5.61 -30.25 14.47
CA LYS A 82 5.00 -30.70 15.73
C LYS A 82 3.57 -31.15 15.50
N TYR A 83 3.09 -32.11 16.30
CA TYR A 83 1.67 -32.50 16.30
C TYR A 83 0.81 -31.44 16.99
N LYS A 84 0.61 -30.30 16.33
CA LYS A 84 -0.26 -29.20 16.78
C LYS A 84 -0.86 -28.46 15.60
N LYS A 85 -2.03 -27.85 15.82
CA LYS A 85 -2.62 -26.89 14.88
C LYS A 85 -2.09 -25.49 15.17
N GLN A 86 -1.68 -24.78 14.13
CA GLN A 86 -1.34 -23.36 14.20
C GLN A 86 -2.50 -22.53 13.64
N THR A 87 -3.13 -21.74 14.49
CA THR A 87 -4.12 -20.76 14.08
C THR A 87 -3.45 -19.44 13.70
N LYS A 88 -3.78 -18.90 12.53
CA LYS A 88 -3.33 -17.58 12.07
C LYS A 88 -4.51 -16.71 11.67
N LEU A 89 -4.34 -15.40 11.82
CA LEU A 89 -5.32 -14.41 11.38
C LEU A 89 -4.85 -13.84 10.04
N PHE A 90 -5.57 -14.12 8.98
CA PHE A 90 -5.34 -13.51 7.67
C PHE A 90 -6.34 -12.38 7.44
N ILE A 91 -6.02 -11.49 6.51
CA ILE A 91 -7.03 -10.58 5.97
C ILE A 91 -7.88 -11.40 5.00
N ALA A 92 -9.20 -11.37 5.16
CA ALA A 92 -10.08 -12.14 4.30
C ALA A 92 -10.13 -11.50 2.90
N PRO A 93 -9.80 -12.24 1.83
CA PRO A 93 -10.06 -11.81 0.48
C PRO A 93 -11.56 -11.86 0.20
N GLU A 94 -12.02 -11.11 -0.79
CA GLU A 94 -13.39 -11.18 -1.27
C GLU A 94 -13.68 -12.56 -1.87
N GLY A 95 -14.85 -13.13 -1.56
CA GLY A 95 -15.23 -14.48 -1.96
C GLY A 95 -14.71 -15.60 -1.04
N ALA A 96 -13.93 -15.29 0.01
CA ALA A 96 -13.55 -16.30 0.99
C ALA A 96 -14.76 -16.78 1.82
N TYR A 97 -14.81 -18.09 2.10
CA TYR A 97 -15.87 -18.71 2.88
C TYR A 97 -15.32 -19.66 3.96
N THR A 98 -16.12 -19.91 5.00
CA THR A 98 -15.76 -20.85 6.07
C THR A 98 -15.71 -22.29 5.55
N GLY A 99 -14.67 -23.03 5.93
CA GLY A 99 -14.37 -24.37 5.40
C GLY A 99 -13.52 -24.37 4.13
N GLN A 100 -13.28 -23.21 3.50
CA GLN A 100 -12.42 -23.12 2.33
C GLN A 100 -10.97 -23.52 2.65
N TYR A 101 -10.35 -24.27 1.75
CA TYR A 101 -8.92 -24.52 1.79
C TYR A 101 -8.14 -23.36 1.17
N ILE A 102 -7.19 -22.81 1.93
CA ILE A 102 -6.20 -21.85 1.46
C ILE A 102 -4.86 -22.56 1.31
N TYR A 103 -4.23 -22.39 0.16
CA TYR A 103 -2.90 -22.90 -0.11
C TYR A 103 -1.89 -21.75 -0.09
N CYS A 104 -0.82 -21.91 0.71
CA CYS A 104 0.25 -20.94 0.84
C CYS A 104 1.57 -21.56 0.38
N GLY A 105 2.27 -20.95 -0.57
CA GLY A 105 3.63 -21.34 -0.95
C GLY A 105 3.94 -21.21 -2.44
N ALA A 106 5.18 -21.51 -2.81
CA ALA A 106 5.69 -21.38 -4.18
C ALA A 106 5.01 -22.32 -5.20
N LYS A 107 4.55 -23.49 -4.77
CA LYS A 107 3.84 -24.47 -5.63
C LYS A 107 2.32 -24.42 -5.46
N ALA A 108 1.79 -23.42 -4.75
CA ALA A 108 0.35 -23.25 -4.63
C ALA A 108 -0.24 -22.86 -6.00
N GLN A 109 -1.46 -23.32 -6.29
CA GLN A 109 -2.15 -22.95 -7.52
C GLN A 109 -2.71 -21.53 -7.42
N LEU A 110 -2.82 -20.85 -8.57
CA LEU A 110 -3.42 -19.53 -8.66
C LEU A 110 -4.94 -19.63 -8.47
N ALA A 111 -5.41 -19.37 -7.24
CA ALA A 111 -6.84 -19.30 -6.92
C ALA A 111 -7.09 -18.21 -5.88
N THR A 112 -8.30 -17.65 -5.86
CA THR A 112 -8.67 -16.57 -4.94
C THR A 112 -8.46 -17.00 -3.49
N GLY A 113 -7.67 -16.21 -2.76
CA GLY A 113 -7.32 -16.44 -1.37
C GLY A 113 -6.07 -17.27 -1.12
N ASN A 114 -5.52 -17.94 -2.14
CA ASN A 114 -4.21 -18.55 -2.03
C ASN A 114 -3.11 -17.49 -1.90
N VAL A 115 -2.01 -17.88 -1.26
CA VAL A 115 -0.84 -17.03 -1.02
C VAL A 115 0.33 -17.56 -1.82
N LEU A 116 0.81 -16.76 -2.77
CA LEU A 116 1.89 -17.14 -3.69
C LEU A 116 3.00 -16.08 -3.65
N PRO A 117 4.25 -16.44 -3.98
CA PRO A 117 5.28 -15.45 -4.28
C PRO A 117 4.89 -14.68 -5.54
N ILE A 118 5.06 -13.36 -5.54
CA ILE A 118 4.58 -12.50 -6.62
C ILE A 118 5.20 -12.83 -7.98
N GLY A 119 6.42 -13.37 -8.02
CA GLY A 119 7.06 -13.79 -9.27
C GLY A 119 6.39 -15.00 -9.95
N SER A 120 5.55 -15.75 -9.23
CA SER A 120 4.79 -16.89 -9.80
C SER A 120 3.39 -16.49 -10.28
N ILE A 121 2.96 -15.28 -9.95
CA ILE A 121 1.61 -14.80 -10.25
C ILE A 121 1.67 -14.05 -11.59
N PRO A 122 0.80 -14.36 -12.58
CA PRO A 122 0.87 -13.74 -13.89
C PRO A 122 0.58 -12.23 -13.86
N GLU A 123 1.05 -11.53 -14.88
CA GLU A 123 0.84 -10.09 -15.04
C GLU A 123 -0.65 -9.74 -15.18
N GLY A 124 -1.02 -8.54 -14.74
CA GLY A 124 -2.41 -8.08 -14.74
C GLY A 124 -3.29 -8.65 -13.62
N THR A 125 -2.80 -9.64 -12.89
CA THR A 125 -3.54 -10.19 -11.74
C THR A 125 -3.72 -9.19 -10.62
N VAL A 126 -4.84 -9.36 -9.93
CA VAL A 126 -5.22 -8.57 -8.77
C VAL A 126 -4.81 -9.31 -7.50
N VAL A 127 -4.03 -8.64 -6.66
CA VAL A 127 -3.47 -9.20 -5.43
C VAL A 127 -3.69 -8.27 -4.24
N CYS A 128 -3.68 -8.82 -3.03
CA CYS A 128 -3.78 -8.07 -1.79
C CYS A 128 -2.83 -8.59 -0.70
N ASN A 129 -2.73 -7.81 0.40
CA ASN A 129 -1.87 -8.12 1.56
C ASN A 129 -0.39 -8.42 1.22
N LEU A 130 0.13 -7.73 0.20
CA LEU A 130 1.50 -7.82 -0.30
C LEU A 130 2.57 -7.59 0.76
N GLU A 131 3.66 -8.35 0.70
CA GLU A 131 4.89 -8.08 1.45
C GLU A 131 5.70 -6.94 0.81
N GLU A 132 6.37 -6.12 1.64
CA GLU A 132 7.32 -5.12 1.16
C GLU A 132 8.71 -5.75 0.99
N HIS A 133 9.15 -6.50 2.01
CA HIS A 133 10.29 -7.38 1.95
C HIS A 133 9.85 -8.84 2.17
N PRO A 134 10.55 -9.83 1.57
CA PRO A 134 10.19 -11.23 1.72
C PRO A 134 10.15 -11.65 3.19
N GLY A 135 9.00 -12.16 3.65
CA GLY A 135 8.81 -12.60 5.03
C GLY A 135 8.25 -11.55 6.01
N ASP A 136 7.92 -10.34 5.55
CA ASP A 136 7.28 -9.29 6.37
C ASP A 136 5.84 -9.61 6.81
N LYS A 137 5.28 -10.73 6.34
CA LYS A 137 3.95 -11.26 6.69
C LYS A 137 2.79 -10.36 6.26
N GLY A 138 3.00 -9.50 5.27
CA GLY A 138 2.00 -8.64 4.66
C GLY A 138 2.01 -7.21 5.22
N ALA A 139 2.31 -6.24 4.34
CA ALA A 139 2.46 -4.82 4.65
C ALA A 139 1.58 -3.91 3.78
N LEU A 140 1.48 -4.19 2.49
CA LEU A 140 0.91 -3.30 1.47
C LEU A 140 -0.48 -3.77 1.02
N GLY A 141 -1.33 -2.82 0.63
CA GLY A 141 -2.67 -3.12 0.10
C GLY A 141 -3.55 -3.92 1.07
N ARG A 142 -3.67 -3.44 2.32
CA ARG A 142 -4.34 -4.12 3.46
C ARG A 142 -5.68 -3.52 3.88
N ALA A 143 -6.07 -2.41 3.26
CA ALA A 143 -7.32 -1.72 3.57
C ALA A 143 -8.50 -2.38 2.85
N THR A 144 -9.69 -2.21 3.41
CA THR A 144 -10.93 -2.80 2.89
C THR A 144 -11.21 -2.33 1.46
N GLY A 145 -11.55 -3.26 0.55
CA GLY A 145 -11.74 -2.98 -0.88
C GLY A 145 -10.47 -2.61 -1.65
N CYS A 146 -9.30 -2.56 -1.02
CA CYS A 146 -8.07 -2.25 -1.72
C CYS A 146 -7.48 -3.50 -2.37
N TYR A 147 -6.78 -3.27 -3.46
CA TYR A 147 -6.01 -4.26 -4.19
C TYR A 147 -4.79 -3.59 -4.82
N ALA A 148 -3.86 -4.41 -5.26
CA ALA A 148 -2.74 -4.03 -6.07
C ALA A 148 -2.75 -4.88 -7.35
N THR A 149 -2.11 -4.38 -8.39
CA THR A 149 -2.05 -5.06 -9.69
C THR A 149 -0.61 -5.36 -10.02
N ILE A 150 -0.33 -6.60 -10.42
CA ILE A 150 0.98 -6.98 -10.95
C ILE A 150 1.12 -6.37 -12.33
N ILE A 151 2.14 -5.53 -12.53
CA ILE A 151 2.38 -4.86 -13.81
C ILE A 151 3.26 -5.73 -14.70
N GLY A 152 4.36 -6.24 -14.14
CA GLY A 152 5.27 -7.09 -14.86
C GLY A 152 6.45 -7.56 -14.02
N HIS A 153 7.13 -8.58 -14.52
CA HIS A 153 8.31 -9.16 -13.90
C HIS A 153 9.58 -8.72 -14.64
N SER A 154 10.72 -8.70 -13.97
CA SER A 154 12.00 -8.52 -14.68
C SER A 154 12.38 -9.82 -15.39
N ASP A 155 13.13 -9.72 -16.48
CA ASP A 155 13.64 -10.89 -17.22
C ASP A 155 14.50 -11.81 -16.32
N ASP A 156 15.26 -11.21 -15.39
CA ASP A 156 16.06 -11.94 -14.39
C ASP A 156 15.20 -12.67 -13.33
N GLY A 157 13.88 -12.47 -13.32
CA GLY A 157 12.95 -13.05 -12.36
C GLY A 157 13.09 -12.55 -10.91
N ALA A 158 14.11 -11.76 -10.58
CA ALA A 158 14.40 -11.33 -9.21
C ALA A 158 13.44 -10.25 -8.69
N GLN A 159 12.90 -9.42 -9.58
CA GLN A 159 12.06 -8.28 -9.21
C GLN A 159 10.71 -8.29 -9.94
N THR A 160 9.69 -7.77 -9.26
CA THR A 160 8.34 -7.63 -9.78
C THR A 160 7.83 -6.21 -9.54
N ARG A 161 7.25 -5.60 -10.56
CA ARG A 161 6.67 -4.27 -10.50
C ARG A 161 5.18 -4.36 -10.21
N VAL A 162 4.73 -3.62 -9.21
CA VAL A 162 3.35 -3.65 -8.72
C VAL A 162 2.76 -2.25 -8.69
N ARG A 163 1.49 -2.11 -9.08
CA ARG A 163 0.68 -0.89 -8.91
C ARG A 163 -0.01 -0.94 -7.54
N LEU A 164 0.33 -0.02 -6.65
CA LEU A 164 -0.30 0.10 -5.34
C LEU A 164 -1.69 0.76 -5.44
N PRO A 165 -2.56 0.64 -4.41
CA PRO A 165 -3.85 1.32 -4.37
C PRO A 165 -3.76 2.85 -4.51
N SER A 166 -2.61 3.46 -4.20
CA SER A 166 -2.35 4.89 -4.41
C SER A 166 -2.15 5.27 -5.89
N GLY A 167 -2.05 4.28 -6.77
CA GLY A 167 -1.63 4.45 -8.17
C GLY A 167 -0.12 4.45 -8.38
N THR A 168 0.68 4.52 -7.31
CA THR A 168 2.15 4.50 -7.39
C THR A 168 2.66 3.13 -7.80
N ARG A 169 3.58 3.10 -8.77
CA ARG A 169 4.29 1.88 -9.17
C ARG A 169 5.47 1.67 -8.22
N LYS A 170 5.60 0.46 -7.66
CA LYS A 170 6.69 0.08 -6.76
C LYS A 170 7.31 -1.23 -7.25
N THR A 171 8.63 -1.32 -7.20
CA THR A 171 9.36 -2.55 -7.50
C THR A 171 9.64 -3.29 -6.20
N LEU A 172 9.33 -4.58 -6.17
CA LEU A 172 9.46 -5.47 -5.02
C LEU A 172 10.25 -6.72 -5.42
N SER A 173 10.79 -7.45 -4.45
CA SER A 173 11.40 -8.75 -4.72
C SER A 173 10.33 -9.75 -5.16
N SER A 174 10.62 -10.55 -6.19
CA SER A 174 9.70 -11.59 -6.67
C SER A 174 9.39 -12.68 -5.64
N LEU A 175 10.22 -12.80 -4.60
CA LEU A 175 10.02 -13.71 -3.47
C LEU A 175 8.99 -13.19 -2.46
N CYS A 176 8.61 -11.91 -2.51
CA CYS A 176 7.56 -11.35 -1.65
C CYS A 176 6.24 -12.10 -1.88
N ARG A 177 5.52 -12.39 -0.80
CA ARG A 177 4.22 -13.07 -0.88
C ARG A 177 3.06 -12.09 -1.10
N ALA A 178 2.02 -12.56 -1.78
CA ALA A 178 0.75 -11.87 -1.92
C ALA A 178 -0.42 -12.86 -1.92
N THR A 179 -1.59 -12.38 -1.50
CA THR A 179 -2.85 -13.12 -1.60
C THR A 179 -3.51 -12.78 -2.92
N VAL A 180 -3.97 -13.77 -3.66
CA VAL A 180 -4.71 -13.55 -4.91
C VAL A 180 -6.11 -13.03 -4.60
N GLY A 181 -6.51 -11.94 -5.24
CA GLY A 181 -7.83 -11.32 -5.10
C GLY A 181 -7.80 -9.96 -4.38
N LEU A 182 -9.00 -9.43 -4.13
CA LEU A 182 -9.24 -8.15 -3.49
C LEU A 182 -9.52 -8.33 -2.00
N ILE A 183 -9.34 -7.26 -1.21
CA ILE A 183 -9.75 -7.30 0.21
C ILE A 183 -11.26 -7.11 0.33
N SER A 184 -11.89 -7.99 1.09
CA SER A 184 -13.31 -7.93 1.39
C SER A 184 -13.77 -6.64 2.11
N GLY A 185 -15.08 -6.37 2.02
CA GLY A 185 -15.72 -5.19 2.63
C GLY A 185 -15.57 -3.90 1.82
N GLY A 186 -15.35 -4.03 0.50
CA GLY A 186 -15.36 -2.90 -0.44
C GLY A 186 -16.65 -2.07 -0.40
N GLY A 187 -16.64 -0.87 -0.98
CA GLY A 187 -17.81 0.02 -1.05
C GLY A 187 -18.21 0.71 0.27
N ARG A 188 -17.64 0.31 1.42
CA ARG A 188 -17.98 0.92 2.73
C ARG A 188 -17.81 2.44 2.79
N THR A 189 -16.89 3.00 1.99
CA THR A 189 -16.61 4.44 1.94
C THR A 189 -17.59 5.24 1.10
N GLU A 190 -18.35 4.58 0.22
CA GLU A 190 -19.32 5.24 -0.68
C GLU A 190 -20.53 5.74 0.10
N LYS A 191 -20.95 5.00 1.14
CA LYS A 191 -22.06 5.40 2.00
C LYS A 191 -21.71 6.64 2.85
N PRO A 192 -22.46 7.75 2.72
CA PRO A 192 -22.20 8.95 3.52
C PRO A 192 -22.50 8.72 5.01
N ILE A 193 -21.72 9.38 5.87
CA ILE A 193 -21.91 9.36 7.33
C ILE A 193 -22.75 10.57 7.72
N LEU A 194 -24.07 10.37 7.82
CA LEU A 194 -25.03 11.45 8.06
C LEU A 194 -25.06 11.95 9.52
N LYS A 195 -24.81 11.06 10.49
CA LYS A 195 -24.93 11.36 11.93
C LYS A 195 -23.56 11.47 12.61
N ALA A 196 -23.36 12.51 13.41
CA ALA A 196 -22.16 12.68 14.23
C ALA A 196 -21.94 11.51 15.21
N GLY A 197 -23.02 10.95 15.78
CA GLY A 197 -22.95 9.76 16.65
C GLY A 197 -22.36 8.53 15.95
N ARG A 198 -22.62 8.33 14.65
CA ARG A 198 -22.00 7.25 13.86
C ARG A 198 -20.49 7.47 13.72
N GLN A 199 -20.07 8.72 13.50
CA GLN A 199 -18.66 9.08 13.45
C GLN A 199 -17.96 8.90 14.80
N PHE A 200 -18.64 9.22 15.91
CA PHE A 200 -18.18 8.95 17.26
C PHE A 200 -17.91 7.46 17.48
N HIS A 201 -18.89 6.58 17.22
CA HIS A 201 -18.72 5.14 17.41
C HIS A 201 -17.63 4.53 16.50
N LYS A 202 -17.48 5.03 15.27
CA LYS A 202 -16.38 4.65 14.38
C LYS A 202 -15.01 4.95 15.00
N TYR A 203 -14.81 6.15 15.53
CA TYR A 203 -13.52 6.53 16.13
C TYR A 203 -13.34 6.02 17.56
N ARG A 204 -14.41 5.60 18.26
CA ARG A 204 -14.35 4.98 19.58
C ARG A 204 -13.54 3.67 19.59
N ARG A 205 -13.48 2.95 18.47
CA ARG A 205 -12.66 1.72 18.32
C ARG A 205 -11.26 1.98 17.77
N LEU A 206 -10.98 3.22 17.37
CA LEU A 206 -9.68 3.65 16.88
C LEU A 206 -9.03 4.56 17.92
N ARG A 207 -7.82 5.05 17.65
CA ARG A 207 -7.27 6.15 18.44
C ARG A 207 -8.21 7.36 18.43
N LYS A 208 -8.35 8.05 19.57
CA LYS A 208 -9.12 9.30 19.70
C LYS A 208 -8.61 10.38 18.73
N VAL A 209 -9.33 10.60 17.64
CA VAL A 209 -9.02 11.67 16.65
C VAL A 209 -10.23 12.53 16.31
N TRP A 210 -11.38 12.23 16.92
CA TRP A 210 -12.65 12.91 16.72
C TRP A 210 -13.24 13.27 18.09
N PRO A 211 -13.89 14.44 18.26
CA PRO A 211 -14.08 15.50 17.27
C PRO A 211 -12.78 16.28 16.94
N ARG A 212 -12.78 17.00 15.82
CA ARG A 212 -11.64 17.82 15.37
C ARG A 212 -11.97 19.31 15.46
N VAL A 213 -11.50 19.96 16.52
CA VAL A 213 -11.52 21.43 16.62
C VAL A 213 -10.59 22.04 15.56
N ARG A 214 -11.06 23.06 14.85
CA ARG A 214 -10.31 23.85 13.85
C ARG A 214 -9.27 24.70 14.58
N GLY A 215 -8.06 24.87 14.02
CA GLY A 215 -6.99 25.66 14.65
C GLY A 215 -7.37 27.13 14.87
N VAL A 216 -8.14 27.71 13.94
CA VAL A 216 -8.62 29.10 14.01
C VAL A 216 -9.65 29.36 15.12
N ALA A 217 -10.29 28.30 15.62
CA ALA A 217 -11.23 28.40 16.74
C ALA A 217 -10.53 28.32 18.10
N MET A 218 -9.20 28.25 18.12
CA MET A 218 -8.39 28.16 19.34
C MET A 218 -7.75 29.51 19.64
N ASN A 219 -7.22 29.68 20.86
CA ASN A 219 -6.42 30.84 21.23
C ASN A 219 -5.00 30.74 20.62
N PRO A 220 -4.24 31.86 20.50
CA PRO A 220 -2.86 31.84 19.99
C PRO A 220 -1.95 30.88 20.73
N VAL A 221 -2.18 30.73 22.05
CA VAL A 221 -1.41 29.83 22.91
C VAL A 221 -1.59 28.35 22.55
N ASP A 222 -2.75 27.97 22.00
CA ASP A 222 -3.12 26.58 21.76
C ASP A 222 -2.86 26.13 20.30
N HIS A 223 -2.79 27.06 19.34
CA HIS A 223 -2.52 26.78 17.94
C HIS A 223 -1.95 28.00 17.19
N PRO A 224 -0.99 27.83 16.26
CA PRO A 224 -0.46 28.93 15.44
C PRO A 224 -1.48 29.68 14.57
N HIS A 225 -2.67 29.11 14.36
CA HIS A 225 -3.72 29.75 13.54
C HIS A 225 -4.78 30.42 14.42
N GLY A 226 -4.62 30.34 15.75
CA GLY A 226 -5.62 30.75 16.71
C GLY A 226 -5.47 32.22 17.12
N GLY A 227 -6.57 32.78 17.62
CA GLY A 227 -6.68 34.16 18.12
C GLY A 227 -7.09 35.19 17.08
N GLY A 228 -6.84 36.45 17.42
CA GLY A 228 -7.37 37.62 16.71
C GLY A 228 -8.84 37.89 17.03
N ASN A 229 -9.31 39.09 16.66
CA ASN A 229 -10.73 39.47 16.80
C ASN A 229 -11.61 38.79 15.73
N GLN A 230 -11.02 38.45 14.58
CA GLN A 230 -11.70 37.75 13.49
C GLN A 230 -11.06 36.37 13.27
N GLN A 231 -11.87 35.38 12.92
CA GLN A 231 -11.39 34.02 12.63
C GLN A 231 -10.70 33.95 11.26
N HIS A 232 -9.39 34.14 11.24
CA HIS A 232 -8.55 34.02 10.05
C HIS A 232 -7.18 33.43 10.43
N ILE A 233 -6.40 32.96 9.44
CA ILE A 233 -5.07 32.37 9.71
C ILE A 233 -4.01 33.45 9.95
N GLY A 234 -4.15 34.62 9.33
CA GLY A 234 -3.21 35.75 9.48
C GLY A 234 -1.86 35.60 8.78
N HIS A 235 -1.44 34.36 8.45
CA HIS A 235 -0.21 34.06 7.73
C HIS A 235 -0.43 32.97 6.67
N PRO A 236 0.50 32.75 5.72
CA PRO A 236 0.40 31.68 4.74
C PRO A 236 0.24 30.31 5.42
N SER A 237 -0.74 29.52 4.97
CA SER A 237 -1.03 28.19 5.52
C SER A 237 -0.15 27.08 4.94
N THR A 238 0.67 27.40 3.94
CA THR A 238 1.66 26.52 3.31
C THR A 238 2.98 26.64 4.04
N LEU A 239 3.44 25.55 4.65
CA LEU A 239 4.66 25.57 5.46
C LEU A 239 5.76 24.68 4.88
N SER A 240 7.01 25.07 5.15
CA SER A 240 8.19 24.30 4.77
C SER A 240 8.21 22.91 5.41
N ARG A 241 8.78 21.94 4.71
CA ARG A 241 9.04 20.58 5.23
C ARG A 241 9.90 20.62 6.51
N TYR A 242 10.80 21.60 6.59
CA TYR A 242 11.77 21.77 7.67
C TYR A 242 11.22 22.55 8.87
N ALA A 243 9.95 22.98 8.83
CA ALA A 243 9.34 23.68 9.95
C ALA A 243 9.43 22.84 11.25
N PRO A 244 9.67 23.45 12.42
CA PRO A 244 9.72 22.75 13.69
C PRO A 244 8.34 22.16 14.06
N PRO A 245 8.25 21.15 14.94
CA PRO A 245 7.01 20.43 15.22
C PRO A 245 5.84 21.29 15.74
N GLY A 246 6.12 22.42 16.38
CA GLY A 246 5.10 23.36 16.86
C GLY A 246 4.59 24.30 15.77
N GLN A 247 5.42 24.57 14.77
CA GLN A 247 5.06 25.41 13.62
C GLN A 247 4.42 24.59 12.51
N LYS A 248 4.74 23.29 12.35
CA LYS A 248 4.27 22.41 11.27
C LYS A 248 2.77 22.10 11.33
N VAL A 249 1.95 23.07 10.96
CA VAL A 249 0.48 23.03 10.85
C VAL A 249 0.03 23.41 9.43
N GLY A 250 -1.26 23.26 9.10
CA GLY A 250 -1.78 23.62 7.78
C GLY A 250 -1.36 22.65 6.65
N LEU A 251 -1.01 23.21 5.50
CA LEU A 251 -0.61 22.48 4.28
C LEU A 251 0.91 22.31 4.26
N VAL A 252 1.40 21.19 4.80
CA VAL A 252 2.84 20.92 4.94
C VAL A 252 3.47 20.53 3.60
N ALA A 253 4.48 21.29 3.17
CA ALA A 253 5.23 21.08 1.93
C ALA A 253 4.34 20.90 0.69
N ALA A 254 3.22 21.63 0.64
CA ALA A 254 2.30 21.56 -0.48
C ALA A 254 2.94 22.14 -1.74
N ARG A 255 3.07 21.31 -2.78
CA ARG A 255 3.55 21.73 -4.10
C ARG A 255 2.51 22.53 -4.88
N ARG A 256 1.23 22.30 -4.58
CA ARG A 256 0.06 22.96 -5.18
C ARG A 256 -1.03 23.08 -4.11
N SER A 257 -1.76 24.20 -4.16
CA SER A 257 -2.96 24.45 -3.36
C SER A 257 -4.20 24.57 -4.26
N GLY A 258 -5.39 24.65 -3.65
CA GLY A 258 -6.66 24.74 -4.37
C GLY A 258 -7.23 23.40 -4.84
N LEU A 259 -8.40 23.45 -5.49
CA LEU A 259 -9.06 22.28 -6.03
C LEU A 259 -8.33 21.79 -7.29
N LEU A 260 -8.07 20.49 -7.37
CA LEU A 260 -7.50 19.88 -8.58
C LEU A 260 -8.53 19.93 -9.71
N ARG A 261 -8.27 20.74 -10.75
CA ARG A 261 -9.05 20.83 -11.99
C ARG A 261 -8.17 20.46 -13.20
N GLY A 262 -8.75 19.80 -14.21
CA GLY A 262 -8.11 19.51 -15.51
C GLY A 262 -7.03 18.42 -15.55
N GLY A 263 -6.49 17.97 -14.41
CA GLY A 263 -5.35 17.03 -14.38
C GLY A 263 -5.70 15.56 -14.63
N ALA A 264 -6.98 15.15 -14.55
CA ALA A 264 -7.38 13.77 -14.83
C ALA A 264 -7.28 13.47 -16.34
N GLN A 265 -7.77 14.40 -17.16
CA GLN A 265 -7.71 14.32 -18.62
C GLN A 265 -6.27 14.40 -19.13
N LEU A 266 -5.46 15.34 -18.63
CA LEU A 266 -4.03 15.44 -19.00
C LEU A 266 -3.23 14.19 -18.58
N LYS A 267 -3.46 13.66 -17.36
CA LYS A 267 -2.80 12.39 -16.94
C LYS A 267 -3.21 11.20 -17.79
N GLN A 268 -4.46 11.14 -18.22
CA GLN A 268 -4.95 10.08 -19.09
C GLN A 268 -4.33 10.21 -20.48
N MET A 269 -4.28 11.43 -21.04
CA MET A 269 -3.56 11.73 -22.29
C MET A 269 -2.06 11.42 -22.20
N ASP A 270 -1.40 11.74 -21.09
CA ASP A 270 0.02 11.42 -20.87
C ASP A 270 0.25 9.90 -20.77
N GLU A 271 -0.63 9.16 -20.09
CA GLU A 271 -0.58 7.69 -20.02
C GLU A 271 -0.84 7.06 -21.40
N ASP A 272 -1.78 7.59 -22.17
CA ASP A 272 -2.12 7.15 -23.52
C ASP A 272 -0.98 7.44 -24.51
N LEU A 273 -0.35 8.62 -24.41
CA LEU A 273 0.82 9.01 -25.22
C LEU A 273 2.04 8.13 -24.92
N ALA A 274 2.28 7.84 -23.64
CA ALA A 274 3.34 6.93 -23.22
C ALA A 274 3.09 5.49 -23.73
N ALA A 275 1.83 5.03 -23.72
CA ALA A 275 1.46 3.74 -24.28
C ALA A 275 1.63 3.71 -25.82
N GLN A 276 1.30 4.80 -26.52
CA GLN A 276 1.53 4.92 -27.97
C GLN A 276 3.03 4.95 -28.32
N GLN A 277 3.85 5.66 -27.55
CA GLN A 277 5.30 5.66 -27.72
C GLN A 277 5.90 4.27 -27.49
N ALA A 278 5.46 3.55 -26.46
CA ALA A 278 5.89 2.17 -26.23
C ALA A 278 5.52 1.25 -27.42
N LYS A 279 4.28 1.35 -27.93
CA LYS A 279 3.85 0.61 -29.13
C LYS A 279 4.68 0.94 -30.37
N LYS A 280 5.00 2.23 -30.60
CA LYS A 280 5.88 2.66 -31.70
C LYS A 280 7.28 2.07 -31.56
N CYS A 281 7.88 2.10 -30.37
CA CYS A 281 9.20 1.50 -30.14
C CYS A 281 9.21 0.00 -30.41
N ILE A 282 8.18 -0.73 -29.95
CA ILE A 282 8.03 -2.17 -30.23
C ILE A 282 7.91 -2.43 -31.74
N PHE A 283 7.11 -1.63 -32.44
CA PHE A 283 6.95 -1.74 -33.89
C PHE A 283 8.25 -1.50 -34.67
N TYR A 284 9.03 -0.49 -34.28
CA TYR A 284 10.35 -0.23 -34.87
C TYR A 284 11.34 -1.37 -34.60
N LEU A 285 11.33 -1.96 -33.39
CA LEU A 285 12.17 -3.11 -33.06
C LEU A 285 11.82 -4.34 -33.91
N LEU A 286 10.52 -4.60 -34.11
CA LEU A 286 10.05 -5.68 -34.97
C LEU A 286 10.48 -5.49 -36.43
N LEU A 287 10.31 -4.28 -36.98
CA LEU A 287 10.77 -3.95 -38.33
C LEU A 287 12.29 -4.10 -38.50
N TYR A 288 13.07 -3.71 -37.48
CA TYR A 288 14.51 -3.87 -37.49
C TYR A 288 14.93 -5.34 -37.50
N ASN A 289 14.29 -6.18 -36.68
CA ASN A 289 14.54 -7.62 -36.67
C ASN A 289 14.14 -8.30 -37.98
N ILE A 290 12.99 -7.93 -38.58
CA ILE A 290 12.56 -8.46 -39.88
C ILE A 290 13.57 -8.09 -40.98
N ARG A 291 14.04 -6.84 -41.01
CA ARG A 291 15.09 -6.40 -41.97
C ARG A 291 16.39 -7.17 -41.80
N ASN A 292 16.86 -7.39 -40.57
CA ASN A 292 18.07 -8.16 -40.32
C ASN A 292 17.93 -9.64 -40.71
N LEU A 293 16.77 -10.25 -40.46
CA LEU A 293 16.46 -11.59 -40.94
C LEU A 293 16.48 -11.67 -42.46
N GLN A 294 15.87 -10.70 -43.14
CA GLN A 294 15.83 -10.67 -44.60
C GLN A 294 17.22 -10.51 -45.21
N MET A 295 18.08 -9.64 -44.63
CA MET A 295 19.49 -9.50 -45.02
C MET A 295 20.29 -10.80 -44.84
N HIS A 296 20.09 -11.50 -43.72
CA HIS A 296 20.71 -12.80 -43.48
C HIS A 296 20.26 -13.88 -44.49
N TYR A 297 18.98 -13.91 -44.86
CA TYR A 297 18.45 -14.84 -45.87
C TYR A 297 18.97 -14.53 -47.29
N SER A 298 19.11 -13.26 -47.67
CA SER A 298 19.71 -12.88 -48.96
C SER A 298 21.18 -13.29 -49.05
N HIS A 299 21.97 -13.10 -47.98
CA HIS A 299 23.36 -13.58 -47.95
C HIS A 299 23.48 -15.12 -47.96
N PHE A 300 22.51 -15.84 -47.39
CA PHE A 300 22.50 -17.31 -47.43
C PHE A 300 22.19 -17.85 -48.84
N ASN A 301 21.25 -17.23 -49.54
CA ASN A 301 20.92 -17.59 -50.92
C ASN A 301 22.04 -17.24 -51.91
N GLU A 302 22.71 -16.11 -51.77
CA GLU A 302 23.87 -15.78 -52.61
C GLU A 302 25.01 -16.80 -52.41
N LYS A 303 25.31 -17.19 -51.17
CA LYS A 303 26.33 -18.22 -50.90
C LYS A 303 25.95 -19.60 -51.45
N GLN A 304 24.69 -20.03 -51.35
CA GLN A 304 24.25 -21.32 -51.91
C GLN A 304 24.23 -21.32 -53.45
N VAL A 305 23.90 -20.20 -54.09
CA VAL A 305 23.94 -20.06 -55.55
C VAL A 305 25.39 -20.05 -56.05
N ILE A 306 26.31 -19.39 -55.36
CA ILE A 306 27.75 -19.39 -55.72
C ILE A 306 28.36 -20.79 -55.54
N ILE A 307 27.97 -21.56 -54.52
CA ILE A 307 28.46 -22.93 -54.32
C ILE A 307 27.93 -23.90 -55.40
N LYS A 308 26.71 -23.69 -55.92
CA LYS A 308 26.16 -24.51 -57.02
C LYS A 308 26.76 -24.19 -58.39
N ILE A 309 27.25 -22.97 -58.62
CA ILE A 309 27.85 -22.56 -59.91
C ILE A 309 29.31 -23.04 -60.05
N LYS A 310 30.04 -23.28 -58.94
CA LYS A 310 31.43 -23.78 -58.98
C LYS A 310 31.58 -25.30 -59.17
N ASN A 311 30.49 -26.07 -59.12
CA ASN A 311 30.49 -27.54 -59.25
C ASN A 311 29.86 -28.02 -60.58
N LYS A 312 29.92 -27.20 -61.64
CA LYS A 312 29.57 -27.57 -63.01
C LYS A 312 30.74 -27.29 -63.93
#